data_AF-A0A0F3NKT1-F1
#
_entry.id   AF-A0A0F3NKT1-F1
#
_cell.length_a   1.000
_cell.length_b   1.000
_cell.length_c   1.000
_cell.angle_alpha   90.00
_cell.angle_beta   90.00
_cell.angle_gamma   90.00
#
_symmetry.space_group_name_H-M   'P 1'
#
loop_
_entity.id
_entity.type
_entity.pdbx_description
1 polymer ?
#
loop_
_entity_poly.entity_id
_entity_poly.type
_entity_poly.pdbx_seq_one_letter_code
_entity_poly.pdbx_strand_id
1 'polypeptide(L)' 'MCIKKRNRGLHSSFTLRKISHNESIQLQVFTHSPNLKSVELVRTGKVRRAKLYYLLELFGKAARIKERTTTRKKTA' A
#
# COMPACT_ATOMS: atom_id res chain seq x y z
N MET A 1 -3.40 1.14 -3.00
CA MET A 1 -2.80 0.00 -2.25
C MET A 1 -1.31 0.25 -2.05
N CYS A 2 -0.72 -0.13 -0.91
CA CYS A 2 0.74 -0.03 -0.72
C CYS A 2 1.42 -1.30 -1.26
N ILE A 3 2.36 -1.14 -2.20
CA ILE A 3 3.06 -2.27 -2.86
C ILE A 3 4.48 -2.49 -2.37
N LYS A 4 5.06 -1.48 -1.73
CA LYS A 4 6.43 -1.47 -1.22
C LYS A 4 6.50 -0.50 -0.05
N LYS A 5 7.19 -0.92 1.01
CA LYS A 5 7.64 -0.04 2.08
C LYS A 5 9.17 -0.16 2.18
N ARG A 6 9.85 0.98 2.30
CA ARG A 6 11.29 1.09 2.52
C ARG A 6 11.49 1.79 3.86
N ASN A 7 12.19 1.11 4.77
CA ASN A 7 12.56 1.68 6.07
C ASN A 7 14.05 2.06 6.01
N ARG A 8 14.34 3.36 5.99
CA ARG A 8 15.71 3.91 6.00
C ARG A 8 15.77 5.20 6.83
N GLY A 9 15.19 5.19 8.03
CA GLY A 9 15.12 6.37 8.90
C GLY A 9 14.42 7.54 8.19
N LEU A 10 15.10 8.69 8.09
CA LEU A 10 14.62 9.87 7.37
C LEU A 10 14.31 9.61 5.89
N HIS A 11 15.01 8.66 5.25
CA HIS A 11 14.77 8.27 3.85
C HIS A 11 13.73 7.15 3.71
N SER A 12 12.88 6.96 4.72
CA SER A 12 11.78 6.01 4.64
C SER A 12 10.73 6.48 3.63
N SER A 13 10.22 5.53 2.85
CA SER A 13 9.23 5.80 1.83
C SER A 13 8.35 4.59 1.60
N PHE A 14 7.17 4.83 1.05
CA PHE A 14 6.26 3.78 0.62
C PHE A 14 5.75 4.10 -0.79
N THR A 15 5.53 3.05 -1.57
CA THR A 15 5.00 3.17 -2.93
C THR A 15 3.54 2.76 -2.91
N LEU A 16 2.69 3.68 -3.31
CA LEU A 16 1.28 3.47 -3.53
C LEU A 16 1.05 3.09 -5.00
N ARG A 17 0.12 2.18 -5.22
CA ARG A 17 -0.47 1.85 -6.52
C ARG A 17 -1.95 2.20 -6.50
N LYS A 18 -2.41 2.93 -7.51
CA LYS A 18 -3.82 3.20 -7.80
C LYS A 18 -4.09 2.73 -9.23
N ILE A 19 -5.20 2.04 -9.44
CA ILE A 19 -5.69 1.77 -10.79
C ILE A 19 -6.71 2.86 -11.11
N SER A 20 -6.53 3.55 -12.22
CA SER A 20 -7.40 4.62 -12.71
C SER A 20 -7.57 4.44 -14.20
N HIS A 21 -8.81 4.41 -14.71
CA HIS A 21 -9.08 4.26 -16.15
C HIS A 21 -8.27 3.14 -16.84
N ASN A 22 -8.23 1.94 -16.22
CA ASN A 22 -7.42 0.80 -16.65
C ASN A 22 -5.89 0.98 -16.66
N GLU A 23 -5.37 2.11 -16.18
CA GLU A 23 -3.95 2.34 -16.04
C GLU A 23 -3.48 2.18 -14.60
N SER A 24 -2.30 1.59 -14.43
CA SER A 24 -1.65 1.42 -13.13
C SER A 24 -0.76 2.63 -12.81
N ILE A 25 -1.24 3.52 -11.96
CA ILE A 25 -0.47 4.66 -11.48
C ILE A 25 0.31 4.25 -10.22
N GLN A 26 1.62 4.49 -10.23
CA GLN A 26 2.49 4.32 -9.07
C GLN A 26 2.94 5.68 -8.54
N LEU A 27 2.88 5.86 -7.23
CA LEU A 27 3.35 7.07 -6.56
C LEU A 27 4.24 6.69 -5.39
N GLN A 28 5.47 7.19 -5.37
CA GLN A 28 6.35 7.08 -4.22
C GLN A 28 6.13 8.27 -3.29
N VAL A 29 5.87 7.97 -2.02
CA VAL A 29 5.66 8.98 -0.97
C VAL A 29 6.73 8.78 0.10
N PHE A 30 7.38 9.85 0.50
CA PHE A 30 8.33 9.84 1.62
C PHE A 30 7.59 10.01 2.94
N THR A 31 7.95 9.19 3.93
CA THR A 31 7.26 9.15 5.23
C THR A 31 7.40 10.44 6.03
N HIS A 32 8.52 11.16 5.86
CA HIS A 32 8.83 12.39 6.58
C HIS A 32 8.71 13.64 5.69
N SER A 33 7.95 13.56 4.59
CA SER A 33 7.74 14.72 3.71
C SER A 33 6.81 15.74 4.36
N PRO A 34 7.09 17.07 4.28
CA PRO A 34 6.17 18.10 4.77
C PRO A 34 4.85 18.13 3.99
N ASN A 35 4.83 17.61 2.76
CA ASN A 35 3.62 17.53 1.95
C ASN A 35 2.67 16.40 2.39
N LEU A 36 3.12 15.54 3.31
CA LEU A 36 2.30 14.43 3.85
C LEU A 36 1.65 14.86 5.16
N LYS A 37 0.34 15.13 5.12
CA LYS A 37 -0.43 15.56 6.31
C LYS A 37 -0.64 14.43 7.32
N SER A 38 -1.25 13.33 6.90
CA SER A 38 -1.51 12.14 7.73
C SER A 38 -1.66 10.90 6.87
N VAL A 39 -1.50 9.72 7.49
CA VAL A 39 -1.74 8.42 6.83
C VAL A 39 -2.64 7.59 7.72
N GLU A 40 -3.80 7.25 7.20
CA GLU A 40 -4.77 6.40 7.89
C GLU A 40 -4.88 5.04 7.23
N LEU A 41 -4.97 3.99 8.05
CA LEU A 41 -5.14 2.63 7.59
C LEU A 41 -6.62 2.35 7.35
N VAL A 42 -7.05 2.39 6.09
CA VAL A 42 -8.44 2.11 5.73
C VAL A 42 -8.74 0.61 5.79
N ARG A 43 -7.86 -0.23 5.23
CA ARG A 43 -8.05 -1.69 5.10
C ARG A 43 -6.72 -2.42 5.16
N THR A 44 -6.73 -3.64 5.70
CA THR A 44 -5.56 -4.53 5.71
C THR A 44 -5.75 -5.68 4.73
N GLY A 45 -4.77 -5.88 3.85
CA GLY A 45 -4.76 -7.01 2.91
C GLY A 45 -3.97 -8.20 3.44
N LYS A 46 -4.44 -9.41 3.18
CA LYS A 46 -3.67 -10.64 3.41
C LYS A 46 -2.73 -10.86 2.22
N VAL A 47 -1.43 -10.64 2.45
CA VAL A 47 -0.37 -10.83 1.46
C VAL A 47 0.74 -11.72 2.02
N ARG A 48 1.48 -12.39 1.12
CA ARG A 48 2.59 -13.27 1.49
C ARG A 48 3.98 -12.65 1.29
N ARG A 49 4.08 -11.64 0.40
CA ARG A 49 5.35 -10.98 0.05
C ARG A 49 5.36 -9.55 0.59
N ALA A 50 6.52 -9.07 1.02
CA ALA A 50 6.69 -7.67 1.46
C ALA A 50 6.69 -6.67 0.28
N LYS A 51 7.16 -7.11 -0.89
CA LYS A 51 7.10 -6.36 -2.16
C LYS A 51 6.11 -7.03 -3.09
N LEU A 52 5.10 -6.27 -3.52
CA LEU A 52 3.96 -6.78 -4.29
C LEU A 52 4.08 -6.43 -5.78
N TYR A 53 5.28 -6.50 -6.35
CA TYR A 53 5.52 -6.12 -7.75
C TYR A 53 4.79 -7.00 -8.76
N TYR A 54 4.43 -8.23 -8.39
CA TYR A 54 3.58 -9.10 -9.20
C TYR A 54 2.18 -8.50 -9.46
N LEU A 55 1.74 -7.52 -8.66
CA LEU A 55 0.47 -6.84 -8.89
C LEU A 55 0.56 -5.83 -10.05
N LEU A 56 1.76 -5.45 -10.52
CA LEU A 56 1.92 -4.44 -11.57
C LEU A 56 1.32 -4.88 -12.90
N GLU A 57 1.45 -6.16 -13.22
CA GLU A 57 0.94 -6.77 -14.46
C GLU A 57 -0.54 -7.19 -14.34
N LEU A 58 -1.10 -7.20 -13.13
CA LEU A 58 -2.45 -7.69 -12.87
C LEU A 58 -3.46 -6.55 -12.83
N PHE A 59 -4.60 -6.75 -13.51
CA PHE A 59 -5.72 -5.82 -13.56
C PHE A 59 -7.04 -6.47 -13.13
N GLY A 60 -8.06 -5.66 -12.87
CA GLY A 60 -9.40 -6.12 -12.52
C GLY A 60 -9.45 -7.04 -11.30
N LYS A 61 -10.18 -8.16 -11.42
CA LYS A 61 -10.38 -9.13 -10.33
C LYS A 61 -9.08 -9.79 -9.85
N ALA A 62 -8.11 -9.99 -10.75
CA ALA A 62 -6.83 -10.62 -10.44
C ALA A 62 -5.94 -9.75 -9.53
N ALA A 63 -6.08 -8.43 -9.61
CA ALA A 63 -5.35 -7.48 -8.76
C ALA A 63 -5.91 -7.36 -7.34
N ARG A 64 -7.08 -7.98 -7.05
CA ARG A 64 -7.78 -7.80 -5.79
C ARG A 64 -7.14 -8.63 -4.68
N ILE A 65 -6.66 -7.95 -3.65
CA ILE A 65 -6.12 -8.59 -2.45
C ILE A 65 -7.28 -8.91 -1.50
N LYS A 66 -7.31 -10.14 -0.97
CA LYS A 66 -8.28 -10.53 0.07
C LYS A 66 -8.01 -9.73 1.34
N GLU A 67 -9.07 -9.22 1.96
CA GLU A 67 -8.98 -8.51 3.22
C GLU A 67 -8.57 -9.45 4.36
N ARG A 68 -7.78 -8.94 5.30
CA ARG A 68 -7.39 -9.67 6.50
C ARG A 68 -8.40 -9.36 7.61
N THR A 69 -9.35 -10.26 7.81
CA THR A 69 -10.44 -10.14 8.79
C THR A 69 -10.01 -10.37 10.24
N THR A 70 -8.72 -10.32 10.57
CA THR A 70 -8.29 -10.44 11.97
C THR A 70 -8.69 -9.16 12.69
N THR A 71 -9.85 -9.20 13.34
CA THR A 71 -10.41 -8.15 14.20
C THR A 71 -9.46 -7.89 15.36
N ARG A 72 -8.39 -7.11 15.15
CA ARG A 72 -7.69 -6.49 16.27
C ARG A 72 -8.62 -5.40 16.79
N LYS A 73 -9.35 -5.70 17.87
CA LYS A 73 -9.97 -4.67 18.71
C LYS A 73 -8.86 -3.65 19.01
N LYS A 74 -9.07 -2.38 18.66
CA LYS A 74 -8.18 -1.31 19.11
C LYS A 74 -8.27 -1.30 20.63
N THR A 75 -7.19 -1.70 21.31
CA THR A 75 -7.02 -1.39 22.72
C THR A 75 -6.93 0.13 22.80
N ALA A 76 -7.81 0.74 23.59
CA ALA A 76 -7.87 2.17 23.85
C ALA A 76 -6.55 2.66 24.48
#